data_AF-A0A8J6ZDX9-F1
#
_entry.id   AF-A0A8J6ZDX9-F1
#
_cell.length_a   1.000
_cell.length_b   1.000
_cell.length_c   1.000
_cell.angle_alpha   90.00
_cell.angle_beta   90.00
_cell.angle_gamma   90.00
#
_symmetry.space_group_name_H-M   'P 1'
#
loop_
_entity.id
_entity.type
_entity.pdbx_description
1 polymer ?
#
loop_
_entity_poly.entity_id
_entity_poly.type
_entity_poly.pdbx_seq_one_letter_code
_entity_poly.pdbx_strand_id
1 'polypeptide(L)'
;AGGYRNRGGGLSGFHSYSGDEQSLVSYLNLDAAPIPQKILYYHLIYGEIPEDVAPLLDGDSLVTPVPTTPPAQRQNIFDITQLNDFPVQLDKDNNAFVQLTPEQMEQLSSVHCQLVYMDLDNDLLLYLGSDADIKADWDAGTFTDNFRGVWPMLDGHPVYVEITEENDGYNLYSIPIKLNGVECNLQVAYVYAEQKYYILGARKGLDAHGMSDRDLIKLRAGDEITTIHYAMTISGDDSEFTQVEVDTFEIGDDPQIKDSELGDGSYGYAFEFMSPIAADSALSNFIMFTVSGGQIITNIDVQ
;
A
#
# COMPACT_ATOMS: atom_id res chain seq x y z
N ALA A 1 5.19 -16.40 16.27
CA ALA A 1 5.65 -16.01 14.92
C ALA A 1 4.60 -16.49 13.92
N GLY A 2 3.98 -15.59 13.16
CA GLY A 2 2.88 -15.93 12.25
C GLY A 2 3.38 -16.77 11.07
N GLY A 3 2.58 -17.75 10.64
CA GLY A 3 2.91 -18.73 9.59
C GLY A 3 3.17 -18.14 8.19
N TYR A 4 3.00 -16.83 8.02
CA TYR A 4 3.27 -16.09 6.78
C TYR A 4 4.67 -15.43 6.75
N ARG A 5 5.49 -15.59 7.79
CA ARG A 5 6.90 -15.14 7.80
C ARG A 5 7.89 -16.29 7.58
N ASN A 6 7.67 -17.09 6.54
CA ASN A 6 8.45 -18.32 6.29
C ASN A 6 9.79 -18.14 5.56
N ARG A 7 10.17 -16.91 5.16
CA ARG A 7 11.45 -16.64 4.47
C ARG A 7 12.55 -16.02 5.35
N GLY A 8 12.49 -16.18 6.67
CA GLY A 8 13.52 -15.69 7.61
C GLY A 8 14.78 -16.55 7.71
N GLY A 9 15.33 -17.05 6.59
CA GLY A 9 16.48 -17.98 6.58
C GLY A 9 17.77 -17.46 5.94
N GLY A 10 17.73 -16.30 5.28
CA GLY A 10 18.89 -15.70 4.63
C GLY A 10 19.60 -14.68 5.52
N LEU A 11 20.89 -14.43 5.25
CA LEU A 11 21.57 -13.23 5.73
C LEU A 11 20.74 -12.01 5.31
N SER A 12 20.13 -11.32 6.27
CA SER A 12 19.40 -10.08 6.00
C SER A 12 20.40 -8.93 5.86
N GLY A 13 20.59 -8.45 4.64
CA GLY A 13 21.21 -7.14 4.40
C GLY A 13 20.15 -6.05 4.52
N PHE A 14 20.41 -5.01 5.31
CA PHE A 14 19.60 -3.80 5.26
C PHE A 14 20.03 -2.99 4.04
N HIS A 15 19.09 -2.74 3.13
CA HIS A 15 19.26 -1.84 2.00
C HIS A 15 18.08 -0.87 2.05
N SER A 16 18.34 0.37 2.43
CA SER A 16 17.29 1.38 2.43
C SER A 16 17.20 2.01 1.05
N TYR A 17 16.02 1.96 0.45
CA TYR A 17 15.71 2.70 -0.77
C TYR A 17 15.25 4.14 -0.48
N SER A 18 15.18 4.54 0.80
CA SER A 18 14.61 5.83 1.22
C SER A 18 15.31 7.09 0.68
N GLY A 19 16.52 6.98 0.11
CA GLY A 19 17.31 8.14 -0.30
C GLY A 19 17.68 9.10 0.85
N ASP A 20 17.42 8.69 2.11
CA ASP A 20 17.58 9.54 3.28
C ASP A 20 19.03 9.55 3.79
N GLU A 21 19.55 10.75 4.00
CA GLU A 21 20.93 10.97 4.47
C GLU A 21 21.14 10.45 5.88
N GLN A 22 20.14 10.58 6.77
CA GLN A 22 20.26 10.09 8.14
C GLN A 22 20.33 8.56 8.19
N SER A 23 19.58 7.90 7.32
CA SER A 23 19.61 6.45 7.09
C SER A 23 20.95 6.00 6.53
N LEU A 24 21.50 6.75 5.55
CA LEU A 24 22.84 6.51 5.02
C LEU A 24 23.91 6.65 6.10
N VAL A 25 23.94 7.77 6.84
CA VAL A 25 24.89 8.00 7.93
C VAL A 25 24.82 6.89 8.97
N SER A 26 23.60 6.47 9.34
CA SER A 26 23.40 5.37 10.27
C SER A 26 23.98 4.05 9.72
N TYR A 27 23.75 3.75 8.43
CA TYR A 27 24.25 2.55 7.77
C TYR A 27 25.79 2.55 7.61
N LEU A 28 26.37 3.67 7.23
CA LEU A 28 27.83 3.83 7.08
C LEU A 28 28.57 3.56 8.40
N ASN A 29 27.93 3.88 9.54
CA ASN A 29 28.47 3.64 10.88
C ASN A 29 28.29 2.20 11.40
N LEU A 30 27.63 1.30 10.66
CA LEU A 30 27.49 -0.10 11.08
C LEU A 30 28.78 -0.88 10.80
N ASP A 31 29.41 -1.41 11.85
CA ASP A 31 30.63 -2.25 11.72
C ASP A 31 30.38 -3.55 10.92
N ALA A 32 29.15 -4.07 10.98
CA ALA A 32 28.77 -5.33 10.34
C ALA A 32 28.50 -5.20 8.83
N ALA A 33 28.31 -3.98 8.30
CA ALA A 33 28.01 -3.77 6.89
C ALA A 33 29.32 -3.80 6.06
N PRO A 34 29.41 -4.68 5.04
CA PRO A 34 30.56 -4.73 4.12
C PRO A 34 30.82 -3.38 3.44
N ILE A 35 32.09 -2.97 3.38
CA ILE A 35 32.48 -1.69 2.75
C ILE A 35 31.96 -1.56 1.31
N PRO A 36 32.00 -2.59 0.44
CA PRO A 36 31.43 -2.48 -0.91
C PRO A 36 29.93 -2.11 -0.90
N GLN A 37 29.15 -2.61 0.07
CA GLN A 37 27.72 -2.27 0.17
C GLN A 37 27.51 -0.82 0.63
N LYS A 38 28.36 -0.33 1.53
CA LYS A 38 28.39 1.07 1.95
C LYS A 38 28.67 2.02 0.78
N ILE A 39 29.63 1.67 -0.08
CA ILE A 39 29.97 2.45 -1.28
C ILE A 39 28.82 2.43 -2.28
N LEU A 40 28.21 1.26 -2.53
CA LEU A 40 27.06 1.16 -3.43
C LEU A 40 25.87 1.97 -2.93
N TYR A 41 25.60 1.98 -1.62
CA TYR A 41 24.50 2.77 -1.06
C TYR A 41 24.78 4.28 -1.13
N TYR A 42 26.03 4.69 -0.90
CA TYR A 42 26.45 6.08 -1.12
C TYR A 42 26.28 6.49 -2.59
N HIS A 43 26.74 5.66 -3.52
CA HIS A 43 26.62 5.93 -4.95
C HIS A 43 25.15 6.00 -5.39
N LEU A 44 24.30 5.12 -4.85
CA LEU A 44 22.86 5.18 -5.09
C LEU A 44 22.26 6.54 -4.69
N ILE A 45 22.69 7.12 -3.57
CA ILE A 45 22.13 8.39 -3.06
C ILE A 45 22.70 9.61 -3.79
N TYR A 46 23.98 9.57 -4.19
CA TYR A 46 24.67 10.77 -4.70
C TYR A 46 25.13 10.69 -6.15
N GLY A 47 25.05 9.52 -6.79
CA GLY A 47 25.52 9.33 -8.16
C GLY A 47 27.02 9.32 -8.36
N GLU A 48 27.78 9.46 -7.27
CA GLU A 48 29.22 9.58 -7.29
C GLU A 48 29.84 8.56 -6.33
N ILE A 49 31.04 8.09 -6.66
CA ILE A 49 31.85 7.29 -5.75
C ILE A 49 32.88 8.24 -5.14
N PRO A 50 32.98 8.35 -3.80
CA PRO A 50 33.95 9.22 -3.16
C PRO A 50 35.39 8.89 -3.56
N GLU A 51 36.20 9.91 -3.82
CA GLU A 51 37.60 9.72 -4.23
C GLU A 51 38.44 9.02 -3.15
N ASP A 52 38.07 9.17 -1.87
CA ASP A 52 38.73 8.58 -0.71
C ASP A 52 38.45 7.07 -0.53
N VAL A 53 37.48 6.50 -1.28
CA VAL A 53 37.22 5.04 -1.32
C VAL A 53 37.69 4.36 -2.60
N ALA A 54 38.24 5.12 -3.57
CA ALA A 54 38.75 4.58 -4.84
C ALA A 54 39.81 3.45 -4.68
N PRO A 55 40.77 3.51 -3.72
CA PRO A 55 41.75 2.44 -3.51
C PRO A 55 41.11 1.08 -3.14
N LEU A 56 39.89 1.08 -2.59
CA LEU A 56 39.16 -0.12 -2.20
C LEU A 56 38.54 -0.85 -3.40
N LEU A 57 38.27 -0.14 -4.50
CA LEU A 57 37.78 -0.72 -5.76
C LEU A 57 38.90 -1.42 -6.55
N ASP A 58 40.14 -1.00 -6.34
CA ASP A 58 41.34 -1.56 -6.98
C ASP A 58 41.90 -2.81 -6.25
N GLY A 59 41.26 -3.24 -5.15
CA GLY A 59 41.63 -4.42 -4.37
C GLY A 59 42.78 -4.21 -3.38
N ASP A 60 43.22 -2.97 -3.17
CA ASP A 60 44.36 -2.62 -2.34
C ASP A 60 43.91 -2.00 -0.99
N SER A 61 43.85 -2.86 0.03
CA SER A 61 43.75 -2.56 1.47
C SER A 61 42.40 -2.16 2.11
N LEU A 62 42.17 -2.76 3.30
CA LEU A 62 40.96 -2.75 4.14
C LEU A 62 40.89 -1.59 5.16
N VAL A 63 41.48 -0.43 4.89
CA VAL A 63 41.37 0.73 5.80
C VAL A 63 41.10 1.99 4.99
N THR A 64 39.83 2.26 4.74
CA THR A 64 39.34 3.55 4.23
C THR A 64 38.50 4.22 5.32
N PRO A 65 38.75 5.49 5.68
CA PRO A 65 37.83 6.25 6.50
C PRO A 65 36.47 6.35 5.78
N VAL A 66 35.39 6.36 6.55
CA VAL A 66 34.04 6.64 6.02
C VAL A 66 34.06 8.04 5.38
N PRO A 67 33.47 8.24 4.19
CA PRO A 67 33.40 9.55 3.55
C PRO A 67 32.82 10.59 4.51
N THR A 68 33.57 11.65 4.82
CA THR A 68 33.18 12.66 5.83
C THR A 68 32.40 13.84 5.25
N THR A 69 32.23 13.91 3.93
CA THR A 69 31.66 15.08 3.25
C THR A 69 30.52 14.65 2.33
N PRO A 70 29.25 14.85 2.72
CA PRO A 70 28.13 14.61 1.83
C PRO A 70 28.20 15.58 0.62
N PRO A 71 27.98 15.11 -0.63
CA PRO A 71 27.88 15.95 -1.82
C PRO A 71 26.73 16.95 -1.73
N ALA A 72 26.78 18.01 -2.54
CA ALA A 72 25.83 19.12 -2.47
C ALA A 72 24.40 18.76 -2.93
N GLN A 73 24.20 17.68 -3.69
CA GLN A 73 22.90 17.30 -4.22
C GLN A 73 22.69 15.79 -4.24
N ARG A 74 21.56 15.34 -3.69
CA ARG A 74 21.09 13.95 -3.74
C ARG A 74 20.48 13.65 -5.11
N GLN A 75 20.61 12.40 -5.57
CA GLN A 75 19.83 11.90 -6.68
C GLN A 75 18.38 11.75 -6.26
N ASN A 76 17.46 12.18 -7.13
CA ASN A 76 16.09 11.71 -7.07
C ASN A 76 16.05 10.36 -7.78
N ILE A 77 16.19 9.27 -7.02
CA ILE A 77 16.34 7.90 -7.57
C ILE A 77 15.01 7.45 -8.18
N PHE A 78 13.91 7.80 -7.51
CA PHE A 78 12.56 7.54 -7.93
C PHE A 78 11.81 8.86 -7.93
N ASP A 79 11.46 9.37 -9.11
CA ASP A 79 10.51 10.48 -9.22
C ASP A 79 9.22 9.89 -9.76
N ILE A 80 8.17 9.91 -8.95
CA ILE A 80 6.82 9.49 -9.36
C ILE A 80 5.85 10.67 -9.36
N THR A 81 6.31 11.88 -9.04
CA THR A 81 5.43 13.05 -8.92
C THR A 81 4.74 13.42 -10.23
N GLN A 82 5.37 13.09 -11.36
CA GLN A 82 4.82 13.19 -12.73
C GLN A 82 3.66 12.24 -13.02
N LEU A 83 3.41 11.27 -12.12
CA LEU A 83 2.28 10.35 -12.21
C LEU A 83 1.09 10.81 -11.35
N ASN A 84 1.17 11.97 -10.69
CA ASN A 84 -0.01 12.59 -10.10
C ASN A 84 -0.93 13.10 -11.21
N ASP A 85 -2.24 12.95 -10.99
CA ASP A 85 -3.28 13.26 -11.95
C ASP A 85 -3.05 12.56 -13.31
N PHE A 86 -2.48 11.35 -13.28
CA PHE A 86 -2.15 10.62 -14.50
C PHE A 86 -3.41 10.34 -15.33
N PRO A 87 -3.42 10.65 -16.64
CA PRO A 87 -4.61 10.48 -17.47
C PRO A 87 -5.06 9.02 -17.57
N VAL A 88 -6.35 8.80 -17.34
CA VAL A 88 -7.01 7.51 -17.53
C VAL A 88 -7.72 7.48 -18.88
N GLN A 89 -7.73 6.31 -19.53
CA GLN A 89 -8.44 6.06 -20.78
C GLN A 89 -9.47 4.95 -20.60
N LEU A 90 -10.48 4.92 -21.47
CA LEU A 90 -11.43 3.81 -21.56
C LEU A 90 -11.12 2.94 -22.78
N ASP A 91 -11.13 1.63 -22.60
CA ASP A 91 -11.07 0.68 -23.71
C ASP A 91 -12.43 0.55 -24.41
N LYS A 92 -12.49 -0.32 -25.43
CA LYS A 92 -13.72 -0.59 -26.21
C LYS A 92 -14.86 -1.21 -25.38
N ASP A 93 -14.54 -1.78 -24.22
CA ASP A 93 -15.45 -2.47 -23.31
C ASP A 93 -15.76 -1.59 -22.07
N ASN A 94 -15.32 -0.32 -22.08
CA ASN A 94 -15.42 0.67 -21.00
C ASN A 94 -14.67 0.32 -19.71
N ASN A 95 -13.63 -0.51 -19.78
CA ASN A 95 -12.69 -0.64 -18.67
C ASN A 95 -11.74 0.55 -18.67
N ALA A 96 -11.52 1.13 -17.50
CA ALA A 96 -10.56 2.18 -17.27
C ALA A 96 -9.14 1.61 -17.23
N PHE A 97 -8.21 2.26 -17.92
CA PHE A 97 -6.82 1.85 -17.92
C PHE A 97 -5.86 3.02 -18.01
N VAL A 98 -4.63 2.78 -17.54
CA VAL A 98 -3.48 3.65 -17.71
C VAL A 98 -2.40 2.93 -18.52
N GLN A 99 -1.64 3.71 -19.28
CA GLN A 99 -0.53 3.22 -20.10
C GLN A 99 0.73 3.98 -19.73
N LEU A 100 1.67 3.30 -19.10
CA LEU A 100 2.96 3.85 -18.69
C LEU A 100 4.03 3.56 -19.74
N THR A 101 5.02 4.45 -19.82
CA THR A 101 6.24 4.20 -20.59
C THR A 101 7.20 3.30 -19.80
N PRO A 102 8.18 2.63 -20.46
CA PRO A 102 9.20 1.87 -19.73
C PRO A 102 9.95 2.70 -18.68
N GLU A 103 10.25 3.97 -18.97
CA GLU A 103 10.92 4.88 -18.03
C GLU A 103 10.06 5.16 -16.77
N GLN A 104 8.75 5.33 -16.94
CA GLN A 104 7.82 5.49 -15.82
C GLN A 104 7.70 4.19 -15.01
N MET A 105 7.67 3.04 -15.69
CA MET A 105 7.60 1.72 -15.07
C MET A 105 8.83 1.40 -14.21
N GLU A 106 10.02 1.82 -14.64
CA GLU A 106 11.27 1.67 -13.87
C GLU A 106 11.23 2.40 -12.52
N GLN A 107 10.30 3.34 -12.33
CA GLN A 107 10.15 4.06 -11.06
C GLN A 107 9.28 3.32 -10.03
N LEU A 108 8.57 2.26 -10.44
CA LEU A 108 7.51 1.66 -9.64
C LEU A 108 7.92 0.36 -8.96
N SER A 109 7.44 0.16 -7.74
CA SER A 109 7.48 -1.10 -7.01
C SER A 109 6.17 -1.89 -7.14
N SER A 110 5.04 -1.19 -7.22
CA SER A 110 3.70 -1.78 -7.39
C SER A 110 2.72 -0.76 -7.95
N VAL A 111 1.55 -1.25 -8.38
CA VAL A 111 0.37 -0.44 -8.72
C VAL A 111 -0.83 -0.99 -7.97
N HIS A 112 -1.47 -0.16 -7.17
CA HIS A 112 -2.66 -0.48 -6.39
C HIS A 112 -3.89 0.22 -6.98
N CYS A 113 -5.06 -0.13 -6.47
CA CYS A 113 -6.30 0.59 -6.67
C CYS A 113 -6.78 1.19 -5.36
N GLN A 114 -7.24 2.42 -5.44
CA GLN A 114 -7.87 3.15 -4.35
C GLN A 114 -9.36 3.24 -4.60
N LEU A 115 -10.19 2.87 -3.63
CA LEU A 115 -11.65 2.87 -3.77
C LEU A 115 -12.34 3.72 -2.70
N VAL A 116 -13.27 4.57 -3.13
CA VAL A 116 -14.11 5.39 -2.26
C VAL A 116 -15.58 5.20 -2.64
N TYR A 117 -16.48 5.17 -1.67
CA TYR A 117 -17.92 5.36 -1.87
C TYR A 117 -18.25 6.86 -1.80
N MET A 118 -19.13 7.33 -2.69
CA MET A 118 -19.50 8.74 -2.79
C MET A 118 -21.01 8.90 -2.69
N ASP A 119 -21.44 9.64 -1.67
CA ASP A 119 -22.80 10.13 -1.52
C ASP A 119 -22.82 11.63 -1.86
N LEU A 120 -23.10 11.90 -3.14
CA LEU A 120 -23.12 13.25 -3.69
C LEU A 120 -24.24 14.12 -3.09
N ASP A 121 -25.35 13.50 -2.66
CA ASP A 121 -26.49 14.22 -2.09
C ASP A 121 -26.20 14.71 -0.67
N ASN A 122 -25.41 13.93 0.09
CA ASN A 122 -25.01 14.25 1.46
C ASN A 122 -23.59 14.82 1.59
N ASP A 123 -22.93 15.12 0.46
CA ASP A 123 -21.57 15.66 0.40
C ASP A 123 -20.55 14.79 1.18
N LEU A 124 -20.65 13.47 1.06
CA LEU A 124 -19.86 12.51 1.83
C LEU A 124 -19.04 11.61 0.90
N LEU A 125 -17.75 11.54 1.18
CA LEU A 125 -16.83 10.55 0.62
C LEU A 125 -16.40 9.60 1.74
N LEU A 126 -16.65 8.31 1.57
CA LEU A 126 -16.26 7.25 2.48
C LEU A 126 -15.17 6.41 1.81
N TYR A 127 -13.96 6.45 2.34
CA TYR A 127 -12.82 5.72 1.83
C TYR A 127 -12.88 4.25 2.26
N LEU A 128 -12.95 3.36 1.26
CA LEU A 128 -13.05 1.92 1.42
C LEU A 128 -11.66 1.25 1.46
N GLY A 129 -10.64 1.91 0.93
CA GLY A 129 -9.25 1.51 1.09
C GLY A 129 -8.51 1.21 -0.21
N SER A 130 -7.38 0.51 -0.04
CA SER A 130 -6.43 0.16 -1.07
C SER A 130 -6.36 -1.35 -1.29
N ASP A 131 -6.33 -1.78 -2.55
CA ASP A 131 -6.16 -3.17 -2.95
C ASP A 131 -5.25 -3.30 -4.18
N ALA A 132 -4.83 -4.52 -4.53
CA ALA A 132 -4.04 -4.85 -5.70
C ALA A 132 -4.86 -5.66 -6.72
N ASP A 133 -6.19 -5.70 -6.60
CA ASP A 133 -7.08 -6.33 -7.57
C ASP A 133 -7.22 -5.46 -8.83
N ILE A 134 -6.15 -5.47 -9.63
CA ILE A 134 -6.05 -4.82 -10.94
C ILE A 134 -5.57 -5.81 -11.99
N LYS A 135 -5.88 -5.56 -13.26
CA LYS A 135 -5.30 -6.33 -14.38
C LYS A 135 -4.02 -5.63 -14.83
N ALA A 136 -2.88 -6.12 -14.32
CA ALA A 136 -1.57 -5.57 -14.64
C ALA A 136 -0.86 -6.35 -15.76
N ASP A 137 -0.43 -5.64 -16.81
CA ASP A 137 0.49 -6.11 -17.84
C ASP A 137 1.78 -5.29 -17.75
N TRP A 138 2.73 -5.79 -16.95
CA TRP A 138 4.03 -5.13 -16.71
C TRP A 138 4.93 -5.10 -17.95
N ASP A 139 4.77 -6.04 -18.88
CA ASP A 139 5.56 -6.09 -20.11
C ASP A 139 5.08 -5.01 -21.10
N ALA A 140 3.76 -4.80 -21.18
CA ALA A 140 3.17 -3.76 -22.01
C ALA A 140 3.12 -2.39 -21.33
N GLY A 141 3.22 -2.32 -20.00
CA GLY A 141 3.01 -1.11 -19.21
C GLY A 141 1.54 -0.69 -19.09
N THR A 142 0.61 -1.64 -19.26
CA THR A 142 -0.83 -1.38 -19.24
C THR A 142 -1.42 -1.88 -17.93
N PHE A 143 -2.14 -1.01 -17.21
CA PHE A 143 -2.88 -1.38 -16.00
C PHE A 143 -4.34 -1.04 -16.19
N THR A 144 -5.20 -2.03 -16.09
CA THR A 144 -6.65 -1.90 -16.28
C THR A 144 -7.35 -2.20 -14.97
N ASP A 145 -8.43 -1.47 -14.69
CA ASP A 145 -9.25 -1.72 -13.53
C ASP A 145 -9.82 -3.15 -13.56
N ASN A 146 -10.11 -3.67 -12.37
CA ASN A 146 -10.85 -4.93 -12.23
C ASN A 146 -12.09 -4.73 -11.34
N PHE A 147 -12.69 -3.53 -11.36
CA PHE A 147 -13.82 -3.22 -10.51
C PHE A 147 -15.07 -3.97 -10.99
N ARG A 148 -15.56 -4.88 -10.16
CA ARG A 148 -16.73 -5.74 -10.45
C ARG A 148 -17.94 -5.41 -9.57
N GLY A 149 -17.94 -4.26 -8.91
CA GLY A 149 -19.00 -3.90 -7.95
C GLY A 149 -18.95 -4.71 -6.65
N VAL A 150 -17.80 -5.31 -6.34
CA VAL A 150 -17.57 -6.10 -5.13
C VAL A 150 -16.43 -5.50 -4.30
N TRP A 151 -16.46 -5.75 -3.00
CA TRP A 151 -15.42 -5.32 -2.07
C TRP A 151 -15.28 -6.33 -0.91
N PRO A 152 -14.13 -6.39 -0.23
CA PRO A 152 -13.98 -7.21 0.96
C PRO A 152 -15.02 -6.86 2.04
N MET A 153 -15.73 -7.88 2.51
CA MET A 153 -16.71 -7.75 3.59
C MET A 153 -16.44 -8.78 4.69
N LEU A 154 -16.43 -8.34 5.95
CA LEU A 154 -16.37 -9.22 7.12
C LEU A 154 -17.80 -9.62 7.52
N ASP A 155 -18.13 -10.90 7.40
CA ASP A 155 -19.47 -11.44 7.65
C ASP A 155 -20.61 -10.68 6.94
N GLY A 156 -20.33 -10.12 5.76
CA GLY A 156 -21.29 -9.38 4.94
C GLY A 156 -21.35 -7.87 5.22
N HIS A 157 -20.47 -7.36 6.08
CA HIS A 157 -20.32 -5.91 6.33
C HIS A 157 -19.07 -5.36 5.63
N PRO A 158 -19.18 -4.29 4.81
CA PRO A 158 -18.03 -3.66 4.18
C PRO A 158 -17.00 -3.18 5.21
N VAL A 159 -15.73 -3.46 4.92
CA VAL A 159 -14.61 -3.05 5.76
C VAL A 159 -13.62 -2.20 4.97
N TYR A 160 -12.97 -1.28 5.67
CA TYR A 160 -11.77 -0.64 5.13
C TYR A 160 -10.65 -1.67 5.00
N VAL A 161 -9.92 -1.67 3.88
CA VAL A 161 -8.72 -2.50 3.71
C VAL A 161 -7.51 -1.66 3.32
N GLU A 162 -6.36 -1.94 3.92
CA GLU A 162 -5.09 -1.34 3.52
C GLU A 162 -4.06 -2.46 3.33
N ILE A 163 -3.42 -2.48 2.16
CA ILE A 163 -2.30 -3.38 1.91
C ILE A 163 -1.12 -2.95 2.77
N THR A 164 -0.65 -3.87 3.60
CA THR A 164 0.55 -3.70 4.43
C THR A 164 1.76 -4.48 3.92
N GLU A 165 1.52 -5.51 3.10
CA GLU A 165 2.55 -6.31 2.46
C GLU A 165 1.97 -6.94 1.19
N GLU A 166 2.71 -6.86 0.09
CA GLU A 166 2.40 -7.52 -1.17
C GLU A 166 3.61 -8.40 -1.56
N ASN A 167 3.34 -9.65 -1.92
CA ASN A 167 4.36 -10.58 -2.42
C ASN A 167 3.75 -11.50 -3.48
N ASP A 168 4.60 -12.25 -4.20
CA ASP A 168 4.20 -13.18 -5.27
C ASP A 168 3.10 -14.21 -4.94
N GLY A 169 2.82 -14.47 -3.66
CA GLY A 169 1.87 -15.50 -3.24
C GLY A 169 0.67 -15.01 -2.41
N TYR A 170 0.75 -13.82 -1.83
CA TYR A 170 -0.30 -13.29 -0.97
C TYR A 170 -0.19 -11.78 -0.75
N ASN A 171 -1.33 -11.15 -0.47
CA ASN A 171 -1.43 -9.83 0.14
C ASN A 171 -1.69 -9.96 1.65
N LEU A 172 -1.15 -9.03 2.43
CA LEU A 172 -1.49 -8.85 3.84
C LEU A 172 -2.20 -7.51 4.02
N TYR A 173 -3.40 -7.54 4.58
CA TYR A 173 -4.21 -6.38 4.85
C TYR A 173 -4.28 -6.06 6.35
N SER A 174 -4.35 -4.76 6.64
CA SER A 174 -4.75 -4.21 7.94
C SER A 174 -6.14 -3.60 7.83
N ILE A 175 -7.03 -4.00 8.74
CA ILE A 175 -8.44 -3.59 8.73
C ILE A 175 -8.78 -3.02 10.11
N PRO A 176 -8.99 -1.70 10.26
CA PRO A 176 -9.33 -1.10 11.53
C PRO A 176 -10.76 -1.49 11.93
N ILE A 177 -10.93 -1.93 13.17
CA ILE A 177 -12.20 -2.32 13.77
C ILE A 177 -12.22 -1.98 15.27
N LYS A 178 -13.42 -1.92 15.87
CA LYS A 178 -13.57 -2.13 17.31
C LYS A 178 -13.97 -3.57 17.56
N LEU A 179 -13.19 -4.28 18.35
CA LEU A 179 -13.52 -5.62 18.84
C LEU A 179 -13.98 -5.49 20.30
N ASN A 180 -15.27 -5.76 20.54
CA ASN A 180 -15.92 -5.61 21.84
C ASN A 180 -15.66 -4.21 22.46
N GLY A 181 -15.83 -3.17 21.64
CA GLY A 181 -15.62 -1.77 22.02
C GLY A 181 -14.16 -1.30 22.10
N VAL A 182 -13.17 -2.15 21.79
CA VAL A 182 -11.75 -1.79 21.82
C VAL A 182 -11.19 -1.70 20.40
N GLU A 183 -10.63 -0.54 20.04
CA GLU A 183 -9.97 -0.34 18.74
C GLU A 183 -8.77 -1.28 18.55
N CYS A 184 -8.72 -1.90 17.39
CA CYS A 184 -7.67 -2.81 16.98
C CYS A 184 -7.62 -2.90 15.45
N ASN A 185 -6.53 -3.47 14.93
CA ASN A 185 -6.34 -3.75 13.52
C ASN A 185 -6.44 -5.25 13.30
N LEU A 186 -7.46 -5.68 12.56
CA LEU A 186 -7.62 -7.05 12.09
C LEU A 186 -6.62 -7.31 10.97
N GLN A 187 -5.80 -8.35 11.11
CA GLN A 187 -4.86 -8.78 10.08
C GLN A 187 -5.43 -9.92 9.27
N VAL A 188 -5.35 -9.78 7.95
CA VAL A 188 -5.98 -10.67 6.98
C VAL A 188 -5.02 -10.93 5.85
N ALA A 189 -4.85 -12.19 5.45
CA ALA A 189 -4.08 -12.53 4.26
C ALA A 189 -5.01 -12.93 3.12
N TYR A 190 -4.78 -12.45 1.90
CA TYR A 190 -5.39 -13.00 0.70
C TYR A 190 -4.36 -13.86 -0.03
N VAL A 191 -4.63 -15.15 -0.18
CA VAL A 191 -3.69 -16.12 -0.78
C VAL A 191 -4.08 -16.37 -2.23
N TYR A 192 -3.23 -15.97 -3.18
CA TYR A 192 -3.56 -15.98 -4.61
C TYR A 192 -3.83 -17.38 -5.16
N ALA A 193 -3.03 -18.38 -4.75
CA ALA A 193 -3.17 -19.75 -5.23
C ALA A 193 -4.52 -20.39 -4.84
N GLU A 194 -5.14 -19.87 -3.77
CA GLU A 194 -6.42 -20.36 -3.25
C GLU A 194 -7.58 -19.40 -3.52
N GLN A 195 -7.27 -18.18 -3.99
CA GLN A 195 -8.22 -17.08 -4.19
C GLN A 195 -9.10 -16.84 -2.95
N LYS A 196 -8.48 -16.85 -1.77
CA LYS A 196 -9.19 -16.84 -0.50
C LYS A 196 -8.53 -15.97 0.57
N TYR A 197 -9.37 -15.30 1.35
CA TYR A 197 -8.98 -14.56 2.55
C TYR A 197 -8.84 -15.47 3.79
N TYR A 198 -7.88 -15.12 4.63
CA TYR A 198 -7.55 -15.78 5.89
C TYR A 198 -7.43 -14.77 7.01
N ILE A 199 -8.37 -14.81 7.96
CA ILE A 199 -8.32 -13.97 9.16
C ILE A 199 -7.21 -14.49 10.09
N LEU A 200 -6.15 -13.70 10.23
CA LEU A 200 -5.01 -14.02 11.09
C LEU A 200 -5.32 -13.67 12.55
N GLY A 201 -6.13 -12.64 12.78
CA GLY A 201 -6.57 -12.16 14.08
C GLY A 201 -6.32 -10.67 14.26
N ALA A 202 -6.89 -10.10 15.32
CA ALA A 202 -6.79 -8.70 15.64
C ALA A 202 -5.54 -8.40 16.48
N ARG A 203 -4.94 -7.24 16.23
CA ARG A 203 -3.83 -6.69 17.01
C ARG A 203 -4.28 -5.36 17.58
N LYS A 204 -4.16 -5.19 18.90
CA LYS A 204 -4.39 -3.89 19.52
C LYS A 204 -3.34 -2.89 19.04
N GLY A 205 -3.72 -1.61 19.01
CA GLY A 205 -2.79 -0.52 18.77
C GLY A 205 -1.65 -0.49 19.80
N LEU A 206 -0.76 0.49 19.65
CA LEU A 206 0.34 0.67 20.60
C LEU A 206 -0.24 0.95 22.01
N ASP A 207 0.30 0.28 23.03
CA ASP A 207 -0.04 0.61 24.41
C ASP A 207 0.56 1.98 24.82
N ALA A 208 0.26 2.43 26.05
CA ALA A 208 0.76 3.71 26.58
C ALA A 208 2.31 3.83 26.62
N HIS A 209 3.03 2.74 26.33
CA HIS A 209 4.48 2.68 26.26
C HIS A 209 5.00 2.49 24.83
N GLY A 210 4.14 2.59 23.82
CA GLY A 210 4.51 2.48 22.41
C GLY A 210 4.79 1.04 21.97
N MET A 211 4.41 0.02 22.76
CA MET A 211 4.61 -1.38 22.40
C MET A 211 3.37 -1.93 21.72
N SER A 212 3.59 -2.59 20.58
CA SER A 212 2.55 -3.38 19.92
C SER A 212 2.41 -4.73 20.61
N ASP A 213 1.17 -5.12 20.93
CA ASP A 213 0.89 -6.47 21.44
C ASP A 213 1.36 -7.50 20.42
N ARG A 214 2.12 -8.51 20.85
CA ARG A 214 2.73 -9.49 19.95
C ARG A 214 1.75 -10.56 19.52
N ASP A 215 0.78 -10.87 20.37
CA ASP A 215 -0.17 -11.95 20.14
C ASP A 215 -1.41 -11.46 19.40
N LEU A 216 -1.88 -12.27 18.45
CA LEU A 216 -3.09 -11.98 17.69
C LEU A 216 -4.31 -12.52 18.46
N ILE A 217 -5.30 -11.65 18.64
CA ILE A 217 -6.60 -11.99 19.22
C ILE A 217 -7.44 -12.64 18.12
N LYS A 218 -7.82 -13.91 18.31
CA LYS A 218 -8.72 -14.59 17.39
C LYS A 218 -10.15 -14.13 17.61
N LEU A 219 -10.85 -13.78 16.53
CA LEU A 219 -12.29 -13.53 16.55
C LEU A 219 -13.04 -14.80 16.94
N ARG A 220 -14.15 -14.63 17.65
CA ARG A 220 -15.02 -15.70 18.14
C ARG A 220 -16.46 -15.34 17.85
N ALA A 221 -17.28 -16.37 17.66
CA ALA A 221 -18.73 -16.22 17.56
C ALA A 221 -19.28 -15.41 18.74
N GLY A 222 -20.10 -14.41 18.44
CA GLY A 222 -20.68 -13.48 19.41
C GLY A 222 -19.76 -12.33 19.86
N ASP A 223 -18.53 -12.23 19.34
CA ASP A 223 -17.76 -10.99 19.48
C ASP A 223 -18.49 -9.84 18.75
N GLU A 224 -18.62 -8.69 19.39
CA GLU A 224 -19.17 -7.48 18.76
C GLU A 224 -18.07 -6.79 17.96
N ILE A 225 -18.34 -6.51 16.69
CA ILE A 225 -17.44 -5.78 15.79
C ILE A 225 -18.12 -4.49 15.37
N THR A 226 -17.38 -3.38 15.48
CA THR A 226 -17.71 -2.13 14.78
C THR A 226 -16.69 -1.89 13.68
N THR A 227 -17.14 -1.72 12.43
CA THR A 227 -16.25 -1.38 11.32
C THR A 227 -15.82 0.07 11.42
N ILE A 228 -14.54 0.30 11.17
CA ILE A 228 -13.96 1.64 11.11
C ILE A 228 -13.61 1.92 9.66
N HIS A 229 -14.01 3.10 9.19
CA HIS A 229 -13.70 3.65 7.88
C HIS A 229 -13.15 5.07 8.04
N TYR A 230 -12.82 5.69 6.92
CA TYR A 230 -12.28 7.03 6.87
C TYR A 230 -13.17 7.87 5.94
N ALA A 231 -13.60 9.05 6.38
CA ALA A 231 -14.54 9.87 5.63
C ALA A 231 -14.11 11.34 5.59
N MET A 232 -14.53 12.03 4.54
CA MET A 232 -14.39 13.49 4.39
C MET A 232 -15.58 14.05 3.62
N THR A 233 -15.69 15.38 3.59
CA THR A 233 -16.66 16.06 2.72
C THR A 233 -16.12 16.16 1.30
N ILE A 234 -16.98 16.02 0.28
CA ILE A 234 -16.54 16.08 -1.12
C ILE A 234 -16.22 17.53 -1.52
N SER A 235 -17.06 18.47 -1.08
CA SER A 235 -16.94 19.90 -1.40
C SER A 235 -16.04 20.69 -0.46
N GLY A 236 -15.52 20.06 0.59
CA GLY A 236 -14.72 20.72 1.61
C GLY A 236 -13.27 20.97 1.20
N ASP A 237 -12.63 21.90 1.91
CA ASP A 237 -11.19 22.18 1.80
C ASP A 237 -10.34 21.24 2.71
N ASP A 238 -10.98 20.23 3.32
CA ASP A 238 -10.30 19.28 4.21
C ASP A 238 -9.34 18.40 3.39
N SER A 239 -8.08 18.36 3.82
CA SER A 239 -7.04 17.54 3.16
C SER A 239 -6.83 16.17 3.83
N GLU A 240 -7.55 15.88 4.91
CA GLU A 240 -7.33 14.70 5.75
C GLU A 240 -8.65 14.01 6.05
N PHE A 241 -8.64 12.68 5.99
CA PHE A 241 -9.80 11.89 6.36
C PHE A 241 -10.01 11.84 7.87
N THR A 242 -11.28 11.83 8.27
CA THR A 242 -11.69 11.58 9.65
C THR A 242 -12.14 10.14 9.83
N GLN A 243 -11.64 9.47 10.86
CA GLN A 243 -12.07 8.13 11.23
C GLN A 243 -13.56 8.13 11.65
N VAL A 244 -14.34 7.20 11.10
CA VAL A 244 -15.77 7.04 11.39
C VAL A 244 -16.11 5.58 11.67
N GLU A 245 -17.04 5.36 12.60
CA GLU A 245 -17.66 4.07 12.86
C GLU A 245 -18.87 3.90 11.94
N VAL A 246 -18.98 2.77 11.23
CA VAL A 246 -20.02 2.57 10.21
C VAL A 246 -21.02 1.50 10.64
N ASP A 247 -20.64 0.23 10.63
CA ASP A 247 -21.53 -0.88 10.97
C ASP A 247 -21.14 -1.49 12.31
N THR A 248 -22.12 -1.93 13.11
CA THR A 248 -21.88 -2.74 14.32
C THR A 248 -22.70 -4.03 14.28
N PHE A 249 -22.04 -5.17 14.46
CA PHE A 249 -22.64 -6.50 14.32
C PHE A 249 -21.96 -7.55 15.21
N GLU A 250 -22.62 -8.70 15.42
CA GLU A 250 -22.04 -9.86 16.11
C GLU A 250 -21.42 -10.82 15.10
N ILE A 251 -20.20 -11.29 15.40
CA ILE A 251 -19.48 -12.28 14.58
C ILE A 251 -20.21 -13.63 14.59
N GLY A 252 -20.32 -14.23 13.40
CA GLY A 252 -20.92 -15.55 13.22
C GLY A 252 -20.05 -16.71 13.72
N ASP A 253 -20.58 -17.93 13.58
CA ASP A 253 -19.90 -19.17 13.99
C ASP A 253 -18.63 -19.47 13.16
N ASP A 254 -18.56 -18.96 11.93
CA ASP A 254 -17.43 -19.09 11.00
C ASP A 254 -17.13 -17.73 10.38
N PRO A 255 -16.37 -16.86 11.07
CA PRO A 255 -16.06 -15.52 10.58
C PRO A 255 -15.27 -15.58 9.28
N GLN A 256 -15.75 -14.86 8.26
CA GLN A 256 -15.14 -14.86 6.93
C GLN A 256 -15.04 -13.46 6.36
N ILE A 257 -13.96 -13.26 5.59
CA ILE A 257 -13.86 -12.16 4.65
C ILE A 257 -14.00 -12.72 3.25
N LYS A 258 -14.81 -12.05 2.45
CA LYS A 258 -15.01 -12.37 1.04
C LYS A 258 -15.38 -11.12 0.26
N ASP A 259 -15.02 -11.09 -1.00
CA ASP A 259 -15.52 -10.07 -1.91
C ASP A 259 -17.02 -10.29 -2.10
N SER A 260 -17.82 -9.29 -1.77
CA SER A 260 -19.27 -9.31 -1.90
C SER A 260 -19.77 -8.02 -2.53
N GLU A 261 -20.97 -8.05 -3.10
CA GLU A 261 -21.57 -6.90 -3.81
C GLU A 261 -21.71 -5.69 -2.88
N LEU A 262 -21.17 -4.54 -3.31
CA LEU A 262 -21.24 -3.26 -2.59
C LEU A 262 -22.66 -2.66 -2.57
N GLY A 263 -23.50 -3.05 -3.53
CA GLY A 263 -24.83 -2.47 -3.74
C GLY A 263 -24.85 -1.35 -4.78
N ASP A 264 -26.02 -0.77 -4.99
CA ASP A 264 -26.21 0.37 -5.87
C ASP A 264 -25.57 1.63 -5.25
N GLY A 265 -24.82 2.39 -6.05
CA GLY A 265 -24.09 3.56 -5.55
C GLY A 265 -23.11 4.15 -6.55
N SER A 266 -22.46 5.25 -6.15
CA SER A 266 -21.36 5.87 -6.88
C SER A 266 -20.05 5.59 -6.15
N TYR A 267 -19.04 5.13 -6.89
CA TYR A 267 -17.75 4.77 -6.35
C TYR A 267 -16.65 5.47 -7.14
N GLY A 268 -15.77 6.17 -6.44
CA GLY A 268 -14.57 6.75 -7.00
C GLY A 268 -13.43 5.73 -6.95
N TYR A 269 -12.62 5.70 -8.00
CA TYR A 269 -11.49 4.81 -8.14
C TYR A 269 -10.27 5.57 -8.67
N ALA A 270 -9.07 5.28 -8.17
CA ALA A 270 -7.82 5.75 -8.76
C ALA A 270 -6.79 4.63 -8.80
N PHE A 271 -5.92 4.64 -9.81
CA PHE A 271 -4.68 3.85 -9.78
C PHE A 271 -3.69 4.57 -8.88
N GLU A 272 -3.10 3.85 -7.94
CA GLU A 272 -2.00 4.35 -7.11
C GLU A 272 -0.69 3.74 -7.59
N PHE A 273 0.26 4.59 -7.95
CA PHE A 273 1.59 4.22 -8.37
C PHE A 273 2.53 4.29 -7.18
N MET A 274 3.05 3.14 -6.74
CA MET A 274 3.92 3.04 -5.58
C MET A 274 5.37 3.04 -6.02
N SER A 275 6.22 3.90 -5.45
CA SER A 275 7.67 3.77 -5.64
C SER A 275 8.27 2.77 -4.66
N PRO A 276 9.54 2.36 -4.81
CA PRO A 276 10.24 1.59 -3.79
C PRO A 276 10.52 2.36 -2.49
N ILE A 277 10.25 3.67 -2.45
CA ILE A 277 10.38 4.50 -1.25
C ILE A 277 9.11 4.35 -0.40
N ALA A 278 9.28 4.09 0.89
CA ALA A 278 8.15 3.89 1.79
C ALA A 278 7.26 5.15 1.87
N ALA A 279 5.96 4.95 1.72
CA ALA A 279 4.93 6.01 1.75
C ALA A 279 5.08 7.09 0.66
N ASP A 280 5.75 6.78 -0.44
CA ASP A 280 5.84 7.62 -1.63
C ASP A 280 4.97 7.02 -2.74
N SER A 281 3.85 7.68 -3.02
CA SER A 281 2.89 7.27 -4.04
C SER A 281 2.35 8.46 -4.84
N ALA A 282 1.79 8.16 -6.01
CA ALA A 282 1.13 9.12 -6.88
C ALA A 282 -0.19 8.52 -7.40
N LEU A 283 -1.19 9.35 -7.66
CA LEU A 283 -2.52 8.90 -8.05
C LEU A 283 -2.85 9.29 -9.50
N SER A 284 -3.51 8.39 -10.23
CA SER A 284 -4.16 8.76 -11.49
C SER A 284 -5.32 9.73 -11.28
N ASN A 285 -5.85 10.29 -12.37
CA ASN A 285 -7.18 10.91 -12.35
C ASN A 285 -8.23 9.93 -11.82
N PHE A 286 -9.26 10.46 -11.15
CA PHE A 286 -10.37 9.66 -10.64
C PHE A 286 -11.24 9.10 -11.78
N ILE A 287 -11.65 7.85 -11.57
CA ILE A 287 -12.67 7.13 -12.34
C ILE A 287 -13.91 7.05 -11.48
N MET A 288 -15.07 7.35 -12.06
CA MET A 288 -16.37 7.22 -11.41
C MET A 288 -17.10 5.99 -11.93
N PHE A 289 -17.35 5.03 -11.05
CA PHE A 289 -18.22 3.90 -11.31
C PHE A 289 -19.60 4.14 -10.70
N THR A 290 -20.65 4.03 -11.51
CA THR A 290 -22.04 4.00 -11.04
C THR A 290 -22.56 2.58 -11.12
N VAL A 291 -22.92 2.01 -9.97
CA VAL A 291 -23.54 0.69 -9.86
C VAL A 291 -25.05 0.87 -9.71
N SER A 292 -25.84 0.25 -10.60
CA SER A 292 -27.29 0.22 -10.46
C SER A 292 -27.88 -1.08 -11.02
N GLY A 293 -28.62 -1.81 -10.20
CA GLY A 293 -29.26 -3.07 -10.59
C GLY A 293 -28.28 -4.12 -11.10
N GLY A 294 -27.06 -4.14 -10.55
CA GLY A 294 -25.97 -5.03 -10.97
C GLY A 294 -25.26 -4.63 -12.27
N GLN A 295 -25.60 -3.48 -12.86
CA GLN A 295 -24.86 -2.90 -13.99
C GLN A 295 -23.87 -1.86 -13.48
N ILE A 296 -22.69 -1.82 -14.10
CA ILE A 296 -21.63 -0.86 -13.80
C ILE A 296 -21.45 0.06 -15.01
N ILE A 297 -21.53 1.36 -14.78
CA ILE A 297 -21.23 2.40 -15.78
C ILE A 297 -19.95 3.11 -15.35
N THR A 298 -18.95 3.07 -16.22
CA THR A 298 -17.67 3.76 -16.01
C THR A 298 -17.72 5.14 -16.64
N ASN A 299 -17.37 6.17 -15.89
CA ASN A 299 -17.17 7.53 -16.36
C ASN A 299 -15.77 8.00 -15.93
N ILE A 300 -15.05 8.65 -16.83
CA ILE A 300 -13.83 9.37 -16.51
C ILE A 300 -14.09 10.85 -16.73
N ASP A 301 -13.61 11.70 -15.84
CA ASP A 301 -13.63 13.14 -16.10
C ASP A 301 -12.63 13.43 -17.22
N VAL A 302 -13.16 13.77 -18.39
CA VAL A 302 -12.37 14.28 -19.51
C VAL A 302 -12.18 15.77 -19.25
N GLN A 303 -11.04 16.14 -18.65
CA GLN A 303 -10.61 17.55 -18.58
C GLN A 303 -10.43 18.16 -19.97
#